data_AF-A0A2S9YKW6-F1
#
_entry.id   AF-A0A2S9YKW6-F1
#
_cell.length_a   1.000
_cell.length_b   1.000
_cell.length_c   1.000
_cell.angle_alpha   90.00
_cell.angle_beta   90.00
_cell.angle_gamma   90.00
#
_symmetry.space_group_name_H-M   'P 1'
#
loop_
_entity.id
_entity.type
_entity.pdbx_description
1 polymer ?
#
loop_
_entity_poly.entity_id
_entity_poly.type
_entity_poly.pdbx_seq_one_letter_code
_entity_poly.pdbx_strand_id
1 'polypeptide(L)'
;MPRGTRLLLVVLSVPALALVGCRADAEDCQALAEHIVELAQAEGKGGGATSLALERDCAAQRPTRALVECMMAAETLAELDGC
;
A
#
# COMPACT_ATOMS: atom_id res chain seq x y z
N MET A 1 4.00 -35.04 -33.68
CA MET A 1 4.05 -35.30 -32.23
C MET A 1 5.49 -35.59 -31.81
N PRO A 2 6.17 -34.68 -31.10
CA PRO A 2 7.29 -35.01 -30.23
C PRO A 2 6.89 -34.92 -28.75
N ARG A 3 7.38 -35.90 -27.99
CA ARG A 3 7.31 -36.02 -26.53
C ARG A 3 8.39 -35.13 -25.89
N GLY A 4 8.16 -34.71 -24.65
CA GLY A 4 9.26 -34.54 -23.68
C GLY A 4 9.34 -33.21 -22.95
N THR A 5 8.95 -33.26 -21.67
CA THR A 5 9.81 -32.87 -20.54
C THR A 5 10.45 -31.48 -20.54
N ARG A 6 9.98 -30.60 -19.64
CA ARG A 6 10.82 -29.93 -18.62
C ARG A 6 9.98 -29.13 -17.62
N LEU A 7 9.91 -29.65 -16.39
CA LEU A 7 9.91 -28.82 -15.19
C LEU A 7 11.10 -27.86 -15.25
N LEU A 8 10.88 -26.58 -14.92
CA LEU A 8 11.82 -25.55 -14.45
C LEU A 8 10.98 -24.26 -14.34
N LEU A 9 10.36 -23.94 -13.20
CA LEU A 9 11.03 -23.33 -12.04
C LEU A 9 11.97 -22.19 -12.49
N VAL A 10 11.37 -21.07 -12.89
CA VAL A 10 12.02 -19.75 -12.83
C VAL A 10 11.36 -19.00 -11.68
N VAL A 11 11.88 -19.29 -10.50
CA VAL A 11 11.97 -18.30 -9.42
C VAL A 11 12.88 -17.17 -9.93
N LEU A 12 12.73 -15.98 -9.35
CA LEU A 12 13.60 -14.81 -9.48
C LEU A 12 13.35 -13.90 -10.68
N SER A 13 12.48 -12.90 -10.49
CA SER A 13 12.83 -11.50 -10.74
C SER A 13 11.66 -10.55 -10.41
N VAL A 14 11.36 -10.38 -9.13
CA VAL A 14 10.86 -9.07 -8.66
C VAL A 14 11.99 -8.52 -7.78
N PRO A 15 12.59 -7.38 -8.12
CA PRO A 15 13.75 -6.86 -7.42
C PRO A 15 13.32 -6.30 -6.06
N ALA A 16 13.18 -7.17 -5.06
CA ALA A 16 12.88 -6.79 -3.68
C ALA A 16 14.10 -6.22 -2.92
N LEU A 17 15.04 -5.56 -3.62
CA LEU A 17 16.38 -5.24 -3.07
C LEU A 17 16.90 -3.82 -3.40
N ALA A 18 16.02 -2.85 -3.67
CA ALA A 18 16.47 -1.47 -3.95
C ALA A 18 15.56 -0.34 -3.44
N LEU A 19 14.81 -0.51 -2.34
CA LEU A 19 14.14 0.62 -1.67
C LEU A 19 14.67 0.79 -0.26
N VAL A 20 15.93 1.21 -0.21
CA VAL A 20 16.54 1.81 0.97
C VAL A 20 15.74 3.06 1.34
N GLY A 21 14.85 2.94 2.32
CA GLY A 21 14.66 3.95 3.36
C GLY A 21 14.17 5.34 2.98
N CYS A 22 13.59 5.57 1.80
CA CYS A 22 12.86 6.81 1.55
C CYS A 22 11.59 6.80 2.41
N ARG A 23 11.47 7.80 3.29
CA ARG A 23 10.23 8.05 4.02
C ARG A 23 9.16 8.47 3.02
N ALA A 24 7.91 8.22 3.37
CA ALA A 24 6.80 8.82 2.66
C ALA A 24 6.89 10.34 2.77
N ASP A 25 6.73 11.02 1.64
CA ASP A 25 6.70 12.48 1.56
C ASP A 25 5.26 12.99 1.82
N ALA A 26 5.09 14.31 1.90
CA ALA A 26 3.78 14.91 2.18
C ALA A 26 2.71 14.53 1.13
N GLU A 27 3.11 14.43 -0.14
CA GLU A 27 2.24 14.00 -1.24
C GLU A 27 1.78 12.54 -1.07
N ASP A 28 2.67 11.65 -0.61
CA ASP A 28 2.33 10.25 -0.33
C ASP A 28 1.31 10.14 0.82
N CYS A 29 1.47 10.97 1.85
CA CYS A 29 0.53 11.02 2.98
C CYS A 29 -0.84 11.59 2.60
N GLN A 30 -0.88 12.59 1.72
CA GLN A 30 -2.12 13.13 1.20
C GLN A 30 -2.86 12.07 0.37
N ALA A 31 -2.17 11.43 -0.58
CA ALA A 31 -2.75 10.38 -1.42
C ALA A 31 -3.30 9.21 -0.58
N LEU A 32 -2.53 8.77 0.43
CA LEU A 32 -2.96 7.73 1.37
C LEU A 32 -4.21 8.13 2.17
N ALA A 33 -4.27 9.37 2.64
CA ALA A 33 -5.42 9.86 3.41
C ALA A 33 -6.70 9.92 2.57
N GLU A 34 -6.60 10.34 1.31
CA GLU A 34 -7.71 10.31 0.35
C GLU A 34 -8.16 8.88 0.07
N HIS A 35 -7.21 7.96 -0.16
CA HIS A 35 -7.48 6.53 -0.38
C HIS A 35 -8.22 5.87 0.78
N ILE A 36 -7.78 6.09 2.03
CA ILE A 36 -8.43 5.56 3.23
C ILE A 36 -9.87 6.08 3.36
N VAL A 37 -10.11 7.35 3.05
CA VAL A 37 -11.46 7.94 3.08
C VAL A 37 -12.34 7.37 1.98
N GLU A 38 -11.80 7.13 0.79
CA GLU A 38 -12.51 6.48 -0.31
C GLU A 38 -12.95 5.06 0.08
N LEU A 39 -12.02 4.26 0.59
CA LEU A 39 -12.30 2.90 1.08
C LEU A 39 -13.32 2.90 2.23
N ALA A 40 -13.19 3.83 3.18
CA ALA A 40 -14.13 3.95 4.28
C ALA A 40 -15.54 4.34 3.80
N GLN A 41 -15.66 5.18 2.78
CA GLN A 41 -16.95 5.52 2.19
C GLN A 41 -17.55 4.33 1.41
N ALA A 42 -16.73 3.63 0.62
CA ALA A 42 -17.14 2.45 -0.14
C ALA A 42 -17.66 1.34 0.78
N GLU A 43 -17.06 1.17 1.97
CA GLU A 43 -17.50 0.20 2.99
C GLU A 43 -18.63 0.71 3.90
N GLY A 44 -19.11 1.95 3.73
CA GLY A 44 -20.13 2.54 4.60
C GLY A 44 -19.64 2.89 6.01
N LYS A 45 -18.33 3.01 6.21
CA LYS A 45 -17.66 3.37 7.48
C LYS A 45 -17.24 4.86 7.56
N GLY A 46 -17.81 5.73 6.72
CA GLY A 46 -17.43 7.15 6.57
C GLY A 46 -17.68 8.09 7.77
N GLY A 47 -17.70 7.59 9.01
CA GLY A 47 -18.22 8.30 10.18
C GLY A 47 -17.20 9.03 11.08
N GLY A 48 -15.89 8.90 10.87
CA GLY A 48 -14.92 9.35 11.89
C GLY A 48 -13.61 9.96 11.40
N ALA A 49 -13.07 9.50 10.27
CA ALA A 49 -11.80 9.99 9.78
C ALA A 49 -12.01 11.00 8.64
N THR A 50 -11.40 12.18 8.77
CA THR A 50 -11.30 13.15 7.67
C THR A 50 -9.92 13.00 7.02
N SER A 51 -9.83 13.19 5.70
CA SER A 51 -8.56 13.10 4.97
C SER A 51 -7.47 13.98 5.62
N LEU A 52 -7.83 15.19 6.06
CA LEU A 52 -6.90 16.11 6.72
C LEU A 52 -6.40 15.62 8.10
N ALA A 53 -7.19 14.84 8.84
CA ALA A 53 -6.73 14.22 10.09
C ALA A 53 -5.76 13.06 9.80
N LEU A 54 -6.09 12.23 8.81
CA LEU A 54 -5.27 11.09 8.38
C LEU A 54 -3.93 11.53 7.78
N GLU A 55 -3.93 12.59 6.97
CA GLU A 55 -2.70 13.18 6.41
C GLU A 55 -1.75 13.62 7.54
N ARG A 56 -2.30 14.29 8.56
CA ARG A 56 -1.54 14.77 9.71
C ARG A 56 -0.96 13.63 10.53
N ASP A 57 -1.73 12.56 10.74
CA ASP A 57 -1.30 11.36 11.45
C ASP A 57 -0.23 10.60 10.65
N CYS A 58 -0.37 10.52 9.33
CA CYS A 58 0.65 9.97 8.43
C CYS A 58 1.96 10.77 8.51
N ALA A 59 1.89 12.10 8.40
CA ALA A 59 3.06 12.98 8.49
C ALA A 59 3.75 12.90 9.87
N ALA A 60 2.98 12.71 10.94
CA ALA A 60 3.51 12.53 12.30
C ALA A 60 4.22 11.18 12.48
N GLN A 61 3.63 10.10 11.96
CA GLN A 61 4.19 8.75 12.05
C GLN A 61 5.40 8.56 11.13
N ARG A 62 5.51 9.39 10.09
CA ARG A 62 6.59 9.35 9.07
C ARG A 62 6.85 7.92 8.58
N PRO A 63 5.82 7.26 7.99
CA PRO A 63 5.93 5.89 7.52
C PRO A 63 6.99 5.76 6.43
N THR A 64 7.43 4.53 6.19
CA THR A 64 8.29 4.23 5.05
C THR A 64 7.46 4.27 3.76
N ARG A 65 8.10 4.58 2.65
CA ARG A 65 7.44 4.54 1.34
C ARG A 65 6.87 3.15 1.03
N ALA A 66 7.56 2.08 1.43
CA ALA A 66 7.07 0.71 1.26
C ALA A 66 5.76 0.44 2.02
N LEU A 67 5.60 1.01 3.23
CA LEU A 67 4.36 0.88 3.98
C LEU A 67 3.22 1.62 3.27
N VAL A 68 3.46 2.83 2.79
CA VAL A 68 2.46 3.59 2.02
C VAL A 68 2.10 2.88 0.71
N GLU A 69 3.08 2.33 0.00
CA GLU A 69 2.84 1.53 -1.21
C GLU A 69 1.99 0.29 -0.93
N CYS A 70 2.19 -0.40 0.21
CA CYS A 70 1.32 -1.48 0.63
C CYS A 70 -0.11 -0.98 0.87
N MET A 71 -0.26 0.10 1.64
CA MET A 71 -1.57 0.65 1.99
C MET A 71 -2.34 1.19 0.77
N MET A 72 -1.63 1.75 -0.22
CA MET A 72 -2.19 2.20 -1.49
C MET A 72 -2.61 1.06 -2.42
N ALA A 73 -2.03 -0.14 -2.24
CA ALA A 73 -2.43 -1.33 -2.98
C ALA A 73 -3.62 -2.07 -2.34
N ALA A 74 -4.02 -1.69 -1.12
CA ALA A 74 -5.17 -2.29 -0.43
C ALA A 74 -6.49 -1.87 -1.09
N GLU A 75 -7.40 -2.83 -1.27
CA GLU A 75 -8.74 -2.63 -1.83
C GLU A 75 -9.83 -2.57 -0.75
N THR A 76 -9.46 -2.87 0.51
CA THR A 76 -10.35 -2.85 1.68
C THR A 76 -9.64 -2.27 2.90
N LEU A 77 -10.40 -1.77 3.87
CA LEU A 77 -9.87 -1.32 5.15
C LEU A 77 -9.20 -2.45 5.95
N ALA A 78 -9.63 -3.70 5.74
CA ALA A 78 -9.02 -4.86 6.39
C ALA A 78 -7.64 -5.20 5.81
N GLU A 79 -7.45 -5.04 4.50
CA GLU A 79 -6.14 -5.20 3.86
C GLU A 79 -5.19 -4.06 4.26
N LEU A 80 -5.72 -2.84 4.42
CA LEU A 80 -4.99 -1.68 4.89
C LEU A 80 -4.42 -1.85 6.30
N ASP A 81 -5.15 -2.53 7.19
CA ASP A 81 -4.70 -2.90 8.55
C ASP A 81 -3.59 -3.97 8.55
N GLY A 82 -3.45 -4.72 7.45
CA GLY A 82 -2.46 -5.80 7.32
C GLY A 82 -1.05 -5.39 6.88
N CYS A 83 -0.81 -4.11 6.57
CA CYS A 83 0.40 -3.62 5.88
C CYS A 83 1.67 -3.36 6.74
#